data_AF-A0AAJ4XSK6-F1
#
_entry.id   AF-A0AAJ4XSK6-F1
#
_cell.length_a   1.000
_cell.length_b   1.000
_cell.length_c   1.000
_cell.angle_alpha   90.00
_cell.angle_beta   90.00
_cell.angle_gamma   90.00
#
_symmetry.space_group_name_H-M   'P 1'
#
loop_
_entity.id
_entity.type
_entity.pdbx_description
1 polymer ?
#
loop_
_entity_poly.entity_id
_entity_poly.type
_entity_poly.pdbx_seq_one_letter_code
_entity_poly.pdbx_strand_id
1 'polypeptide(L)'
;MADIKESIVDFDFDLDIDSINNVEETAYQLGYRDGFEHGALHGTFEGRELGREKGFELWKEVAFYQGMAQVWRRYLEQADKAGHTSRKQTKQIQHLVALEKLISFFPMTNTSDPNVDLNQSLASDTEADETSQKGETRVDTDEETNNDDVLAEMDMLALLEKIRAKYRLTCSVLGVPSHRTENLAHMDMDTSTVDAEHSANTQASTKSVLVAGKLVDPSQLTY
;
A
#
# COMPACT_ATOMS: atom_id res chain seq x y z
N MET A 1 44.28 2.87 -80.48
CA MET A 1 43.22 3.87 -80.20
C MET A 1 42.18 3.12 -79.38
N ALA A 2 42.46 2.92 -78.10
CA ALA A 2 41.71 2.00 -77.22
C ALA A 2 40.75 2.81 -76.33
N ASP A 3 39.51 2.35 -76.31
CA ASP A 3 38.60 2.24 -75.16
C ASP A 3 38.42 3.47 -74.26
N ILE A 4 37.41 4.28 -74.61
CA ILE A 4 36.66 5.12 -73.66
C ILE A 4 35.16 4.95 -73.95
N LYS A 5 34.71 3.70 -73.99
CA LYS A 5 33.30 3.34 -73.89
C LYS A 5 33.24 2.17 -72.90
N GLU A 6 32.36 2.26 -71.92
CA GLU A 6 32.16 1.30 -70.81
C GLU A 6 32.96 1.57 -69.54
N SER A 7 32.54 2.62 -68.82
CA SER A 7 32.52 2.63 -67.36
C SER A 7 31.63 3.80 -66.90
N ILE A 8 30.42 3.90 -67.44
CA ILE A 8 29.31 4.41 -66.61
C ILE A 8 28.86 3.16 -65.88
N VAL A 9 29.44 2.99 -64.70
CA VAL A 9 28.95 2.06 -63.69
C VAL A 9 27.48 2.40 -63.54
N ASP A 10 26.62 1.46 -63.95
CA ASP A 10 25.21 1.44 -63.62
C ASP A 10 25.18 1.51 -62.09
N PHE A 11 25.00 2.71 -61.56
CA PHE A 11 24.73 2.90 -60.16
C PHE A 11 23.29 2.44 -60.00
N ASP A 12 23.13 1.13 -59.82
CA ASP A 12 21.87 0.48 -59.55
C ASP A 12 21.40 1.00 -58.18
N PHE A 13 20.78 2.17 -58.21
CA PHE A 13 20.06 2.74 -57.10
C PHE A 13 18.80 1.89 -56.97
N ASP A 14 18.95 0.73 -56.33
CA ASP A 14 17.84 -0.08 -55.84
C ASP A 14 17.22 0.64 -54.61
N LEU A 15 16.86 1.91 -54.83
CA LEU A 15 16.03 2.70 -53.94
C LEU A 15 14.65 2.09 -54.03
N ASP A 16 14.29 1.34 -53.01
CA ASP A 16 12.94 0.84 -52.81
C ASP A 16 11.96 2.03 -52.75
N ILE A 17 11.39 2.40 -53.91
CA ILE A 17 10.46 3.54 -54.04
C ILE A 17 9.22 3.29 -53.18
N ASP A 18 8.85 2.03 -52.94
CA ASP A 18 7.75 1.68 -52.06
C ASP A 18 8.08 1.99 -50.59
N SER A 19 9.33 1.80 -50.17
CA SER A 19 9.83 2.27 -48.86
C SER A 19 9.76 3.79 -48.73
N ILE A 20 10.14 4.54 -49.78
CA ILE A 20 10.05 6.02 -49.79
C ILE A 20 8.60 6.51 -49.69
N ASN A 21 7.67 5.82 -50.36
CA ASN A 21 6.26 6.16 -50.33
C ASN A 21 5.61 5.85 -48.97
N ASN A 22 6.12 4.85 -48.24
CA ASN A 22 5.63 4.42 -46.94
C ASN A 22 6.46 4.94 -45.75
N VAL A 23 7.28 5.98 -45.94
CA VAL A 23 8.12 6.53 -44.87
C VAL A 23 7.30 7.02 -43.67
N GLU A 24 6.15 7.66 -43.91
CA GLU A 24 5.27 8.14 -42.83
C GLU A 24 4.70 6.97 -42.02
N GLU A 25 4.13 5.98 -42.69
CA GLU A 25 3.59 4.76 -42.06
C GLU A 25 4.68 4.02 -41.28
N THR A 26 5.87 3.88 -41.86
CA THR A 26 7.01 3.22 -41.21
C THR A 26 7.49 4.00 -39.98
N ALA A 27 7.58 5.33 -40.07
CA ALA A 27 7.94 6.19 -38.94
C ALA A 27 6.87 6.14 -37.83
N TYR A 28 5.59 6.12 -38.20
CA TYR A 28 4.48 5.97 -37.26
C TYR A 28 4.53 4.62 -36.55
N GLN A 29 4.64 3.52 -37.29
CA GLN A 29 4.71 2.17 -36.71
C GLN A 29 5.94 2.01 -35.82
N LEU A 30 7.08 2.58 -36.22
CA LEU A 30 8.30 2.57 -35.42
C LEU A 30 8.11 3.34 -34.11
N GLY A 31 7.58 4.57 -34.18
CA GLY A 31 7.31 5.39 -33.00
C GLY A 31 6.25 4.79 -32.08
N TYR A 32 5.20 4.19 -32.65
CA TYR A 32 4.17 3.48 -31.88
C TYR A 32 4.76 2.27 -31.17
N ARG A 33 5.51 1.42 -31.90
CA ARG A 33 6.13 0.22 -31.31
C ARG A 33 7.09 0.59 -30.19
N ASP A 34 7.96 1.56 -30.42
CA ASP A 34 8.95 2.02 -29.43
C ASP A 34 8.26 2.66 -28.21
N GLY A 35 7.28 3.54 -28.45
CA GLY A 35 6.50 4.16 -27.37
C GLY A 35 5.66 3.15 -26.58
N PHE A 36 5.07 2.15 -27.25
CA PHE A 36 4.30 1.09 -26.61
C PHE A 36 5.20 0.16 -25.78
N GLU A 37 6.32 -0.30 -26.35
CA GLU A 37 7.28 -1.15 -25.64
C GLU A 37 7.86 -0.43 -24.42
N HIS A 38 8.23 0.84 -24.58
CA HIS A 38 8.72 1.67 -23.49
C HIS A 38 7.64 1.93 -22.43
N GLY A 39 6.43 2.27 -22.85
CA GLY A 39 5.29 2.52 -21.95
C GLY A 39 4.86 1.28 -21.18
N ALA A 40 4.82 0.12 -21.84
CA ALA A 40 4.54 -1.16 -21.18
C ALA A 40 5.61 -1.50 -20.15
N LEU A 41 6.89 -1.33 -20.51
CA LEU A 41 8.00 -1.55 -19.60
C LEU A 41 7.92 -0.61 -18.39
N HIS A 42 7.77 0.70 -18.61
CA HIS A 42 7.71 1.69 -17.54
C HIS A 42 6.50 1.50 -16.64
N GLY A 43 5.32 1.24 -17.22
CA GLY A 43 4.10 0.95 -16.47
C GLY A 43 4.24 -0.28 -15.57
N THR A 44 4.96 -1.32 -16.02
CA THR A 44 5.21 -2.50 -15.16
C THR A 44 6.15 -2.18 -13.99
N PHE A 45 7.16 -1.34 -14.19
CA PHE A 45 8.07 -0.94 -13.11
C PHE A 45 7.37 -0.03 -12.10
N GLU A 46 6.69 1.00 -12.58
CA GLU A 46 5.96 1.96 -11.75
C GLU A 46 4.84 1.26 -10.96
N GLY A 47 4.06 0.39 -11.61
CA GLY A 47 3.00 -0.37 -10.94
C GLY A 47 3.53 -1.30 -9.84
N ARG A 48 4.68 -1.94 -10.05
CA ARG A 48 5.33 -2.77 -9.02
C ARG A 48 5.85 -1.94 -7.85
N GLU A 49 6.44 -0.79 -8.14
CA GLU A 49 6.93 0.12 -7.10
C GLU A 49 5.79 0.66 -6.25
N LEU A 50 4.74 1.17 -6.89
CA LEU A 50 3.55 1.67 -6.22
C LEU A 50 2.85 0.57 -5.41
N GLY A 51 2.69 -0.62 -5.98
CA GLY A 51 2.11 -1.76 -5.29
C GLY A 51 2.89 -2.16 -4.03
N ARG A 52 4.23 -2.12 -4.09
CA ARG A 52 5.09 -2.36 -2.92
C ARG A 52 4.92 -1.28 -1.86
N GLU A 53 4.90 -0.01 -2.25
CA GLU A 53 4.71 1.11 -1.33
C GLU A 53 3.36 1.02 -0.61
N LYS A 54 2.27 0.81 -1.36
CA LYS A 54 0.92 0.69 -0.81
C LYS A 54 0.74 -0.59 0.02
N GLY A 55 1.32 -1.69 -0.41
CA GLY A 55 1.35 -2.92 0.39
C GLY A 55 2.04 -2.70 1.74
N PHE A 56 3.16 -1.98 1.75
CA PHE A 56 3.86 -1.64 2.99
C PHE A 56 3.07 -0.68 3.89
N GLU A 57 2.40 0.32 3.31
CA GLU A 57 1.49 1.22 4.04
C GLU A 57 0.42 0.43 4.81
N LEU A 58 -0.20 -0.55 4.15
CA LEU A 58 -1.21 -1.42 4.73
C LEU A 58 -0.63 -2.32 5.83
N TRP A 59 0.51 -2.94 5.54
CA TRP A 59 1.17 -3.84 6.50
C TRP A 59 1.71 -3.09 7.73
N LYS A 60 2.14 -1.83 7.60
CA LYS A 60 2.51 -0.99 8.76
C LYS A 60 1.34 -0.87 9.73
N GLU A 61 0.14 -0.65 9.22
CA GLU A 61 -1.06 -0.59 10.06
C GLU A 61 -1.36 -1.94 10.73
N VAL A 62 -1.38 -3.03 9.95
CA VAL A 62 -1.66 -4.38 10.47
C VAL A 62 -0.61 -4.78 11.53
N ALA A 63 0.67 -4.53 11.26
CA ALA A 63 1.78 -4.82 12.18
C ALA A 63 1.69 -4.01 13.47
N PHE A 64 1.24 -2.75 13.41
CA PHE A 64 0.99 -1.95 14.62
C PHE A 64 -0.08 -2.60 15.50
N TYR A 65 -1.20 -3.03 14.91
CA TYR A 65 -2.26 -3.74 15.64
C TYR A 65 -1.76 -5.06 16.24
N GLN A 66 -0.98 -5.82 15.47
CA GLN A 66 -0.37 -7.06 15.94
C GLN A 66 0.58 -6.82 17.12
N GLY A 67 1.45 -5.82 17.01
CA GLY A 67 2.41 -5.45 18.06
C GLY A 67 1.71 -5.04 19.35
N MET A 68 0.68 -4.19 19.24
CA MET A 68 -0.17 -3.80 20.37
C MET A 68 -0.79 -5.04 21.02
N ALA A 69 -1.42 -5.91 20.24
CA ALA A 69 -2.09 -7.10 20.75
C ALA A 69 -1.12 -8.00 21.53
N GLN A 70 0.06 -8.26 20.96
CA GLN A 70 1.09 -9.09 21.58
C GLN A 70 1.64 -8.49 22.89
N VAL A 71 1.89 -7.18 22.94
CA VAL A 71 2.41 -6.50 24.14
C VAL A 71 1.39 -6.59 25.28
N TRP A 72 0.13 -6.24 25.01
CA TRP A 72 -0.94 -6.31 26.01
C TRP A 72 -1.22 -7.73 26.45
N ARG A 73 -1.21 -8.70 25.54
CA ARG A 73 -1.40 -10.12 25.87
C ARG A 73 -0.31 -10.60 26.82
N ARG A 74 0.97 -10.33 26.53
CA ARG A 74 2.10 -10.69 27.40
C ARG A 74 1.99 -10.02 28.78
N TYR A 75 1.59 -8.75 28.84
CA TYR A 75 1.41 -8.03 30.10
C TYR A 75 0.31 -8.67 30.96
N LEU A 76 -0.84 -8.97 30.35
CA LEU A 76 -1.96 -9.61 31.04
C LEU A 76 -1.61 -11.04 31.48
N GLU A 77 -0.95 -11.84 30.64
CA GLU A 77 -0.51 -13.19 31.03
C GLU A 77 0.52 -13.20 32.16
N GLN A 78 1.37 -12.17 32.26
CA GLN A 78 2.30 -12.03 33.40
C GLN A 78 1.57 -11.72 34.70
N ALA A 79 0.56 -10.83 34.66
CA ALA A 79 -0.27 -10.54 35.83
C ALA A 79 -1.11 -11.77 36.27
N ASP A 80 -1.51 -12.61 35.32
CA ASP A 80 -2.21 -13.87 35.58
C ASP A 80 -1.34 -14.84 36.40
N LYS A 81 -0.08 -15.03 35.99
CA LYS A 81 0.91 -15.87 36.70
C LYS A 81 1.22 -15.39 38.11
N ALA A 82 1.03 -14.09 38.39
CA ALA A 82 1.18 -13.52 39.72
C ALA A 82 -0.04 -13.79 40.64
N GLY A 83 -1.06 -14.53 40.17
CA GLY A 83 -2.24 -14.92 40.95
C GLY A 83 -3.41 -13.92 40.87
N HIS A 84 -3.39 -13.00 39.91
CA HIS A 84 -4.40 -11.95 39.75
C HIS A 84 -5.37 -12.19 38.58
N THR A 85 -5.80 -13.44 38.36
CA THR A 85 -6.75 -13.78 37.30
C THR A 85 -8.13 -13.18 37.54
N SER A 86 -8.50 -12.16 36.77
CA SER A 86 -9.86 -11.58 36.80
C SER A 86 -10.69 -12.03 35.61
N ARG A 87 -12.01 -12.19 35.78
CA ARG A 87 -12.95 -12.42 34.65
C ARG A 87 -12.82 -11.35 33.56
N LYS A 88 -12.46 -10.11 33.94
CA LYS A 88 -12.19 -9.02 33.00
C LYS A 88 -10.94 -9.29 32.15
N GLN A 89 -9.88 -9.78 32.78
CA GLN A 89 -8.61 -10.11 32.13
C GLN A 89 -8.76 -11.27 31.15
N THR A 90 -9.50 -12.33 31.52
CA THR A 90 -9.80 -13.43 30.60
C THR A 90 -10.49 -12.92 29.33
N LYS A 91 -11.48 -12.03 29.47
CA LYS A 91 -12.14 -11.39 28.32
C LYS A 91 -11.15 -10.56 27.50
N GLN A 92 -10.31 -9.74 28.13
CA GLN A 92 -9.29 -8.95 27.43
C GLN A 92 -8.36 -9.85 26.59
N ILE A 93 -7.87 -10.95 27.16
CA ILE A 93 -7.02 -11.93 26.47
C ILE A 93 -7.77 -12.56 25.28
N GLN A 94 -9.03 -12.97 25.46
CA GLN A 94 -9.85 -13.52 24.36
C GLN A 94 -9.99 -12.55 23.19
N HIS A 95 -10.22 -11.26 23.47
CA HIS A 95 -10.30 -10.23 22.43
C HIS A 95 -8.98 -10.04 21.69
N LEU A 96 -7.84 -10.11 22.39
CA LEU A 96 -6.50 -10.00 21.80
C LEU A 96 -6.18 -11.21 20.92
N VAL A 97 -6.45 -12.43 21.39
CA VAL A 97 -6.24 -13.66 20.62
C VAL A 97 -7.09 -13.66 19.35
N ALA A 98 -8.35 -13.23 19.44
CA ALA A 98 -9.21 -13.13 18.26
C ALA A 98 -8.73 -12.07 17.26
N LEU A 99 -8.11 -10.96 17.71
CA LEU A 99 -7.49 -9.98 16.83
C LEU A 99 -6.27 -10.56 16.12
N GLU A 100 -5.39 -11.25 16.85
CA GLU A 100 -4.22 -11.94 16.27
C GLU A 100 -4.64 -13.02 15.26
N LYS A 101 -5.73 -13.75 15.53
CA LYS A 101 -6.29 -14.73 14.60
C LYS A 101 -6.67 -14.08 13.26
N LEU A 102 -7.42 -12.98 13.28
CA LEU A 102 -7.77 -12.25 12.05
C LEU A 102 -6.52 -11.78 11.29
N ILE A 103 -5.52 -11.28 12.00
CA ILE A 103 -4.26 -10.82 11.39
C ILE A 103 -3.49 -11.97 10.74
N SER A 104 -3.59 -13.19 11.28
CA SER A 104 -2.90 -14.37 10.71
C SER A 104 -3.39 -14.77 9.32
N PHE A 105 -4.63 -14.39 8.95
CA PHE A 105 -5.17 -14.58 7.60
C PHE A 105 -4.74 -13.48 6.62
N PHE A 106 -4.10 -12.40 7.10
CA PHE A 106 -3.72 -11.29 6.23
C PHE A 106 -2.55 -11.70 5.31
N PRO A 107 -2.65 -11.48 3.98
CA PRO A 107 -1.64 -11.97 3.04
C PRO A 107 -0.25 -11.42 3.30
N MET A 108 0.72 -12.32 3.53
CA MET A 108 2.13 -11.98 3.78
C MET A 108 2.98 -11.84 2.51
N THR A 109 2.49 -12.37 1.40
CA THR A 109 3.19 -12.38 0.12
C THR A 109 2.28 -11.89 -0.98
N ASN A 110 2.82 -11.08 -1.88
CA ASN A 110 2.14 -10.73 -3.11
C ASN A 110 2.16 -11.95 -4.05
N THR A 111 1.01 -12.57 -4.31
CA THR A 111 0.90 -13.62 -5.32
C THR A 111 1.04 -12.96 -6.68
N SER A 112 2.25 -12.98 -7.23
CA SER A 112 2.54 -12.46 -8.56
C SER A 112 2.04 -13.45 -9.61
N ASP A 113 0.72 -13.60 -9.73
CA ASP A 113 0.17 -14.29 -10.90
C ASP A 113 0.18 -13.28 -12.07
N PRO A 114 0.98 -13.49 -13.13
CA PRO A 114 1.11 -12.51 -14.21
C PRO A 114 -0.17 -12.33 -15.06
N ASN A 115 -1.21 -13.13 -14.79
CA ASN A 115 -2.48 -13.14 -15.53
C ASN A 115 -3.66 -12.52 -14.75
N VAL A 116 -3.41 -11.76 -13.67
CA VAL A 116 -4.50 -11.01 -13.01
C VAL A 116 -4.95 -9.88 -13.92
N ASP A 117 -5.97 -10.16 -14.72
CA ASP A 117 -6.63 -9.20 -15.59
C ASP A 117 -7.50 -8.29 -14.69
N LEU A 118 -7.00 -7.10 -14.34
CA LEU A 118 -7.65 -6.14 -13.43
C LEU A 118 -9.06 -5.72 -13.90
N ASN A 119 -9.40 -5.98 -15.17
CA ASN A 119 -10.69 -5.65 -15.76
C ASN A 119 -11.83 -6.59 -15.32
N GLN A 120 -11.54 -7.78 -14.78
CA GLN A 120 -12.59 -8.75 -14.42
C GLN A 120 -13.27 -8.44 -13.07
N SER A 121 -12.60 -7.70 -12.17
CA SER A 121 -13.12 -7.38 -10.83
C SER A 121 -14.21 -6.30 -10.82
N LEU A 122 -14.40 -5.55 -11.92
CA LEU A 122 -15.40 -4.47 -11.99
C LEU A 122 -16.78 -4.94 -12.50
N ALA A 123 -16.89 -6.19 -12.96
CA ALA A 123 -18.10 -6.72 -13.59
C ALA A 123 -19.01 -7.54 -12.64
N SER A 124 -18.61 -7.78 -11.39
CA SER A 124 -19.38 -8.60 -10.43
C SER A 124 -20.34 -7.82 -9.52
N ASP A 125 -20.31 -6.49 -9.52
CA ASP A 125 -21.11 -5.67 -8.59
C ASP A 125 -22.32 -5.02 -9.28
N THR A 126 -23.22 -5.81 -9.86
CA THR A 126 -24.62 -5.40 -10.07
C THR A 126 -25.49 -6.64 -10.13
N GLU A 127 -25.99 -7.07 -8.97
CA GLU A 127 -27.31 -7.66 -8.70
C GLU A 127 -27.24 -8.60 -7.49
N ALA A 128 -27.53 -8.05 -6.30
CA ALA A 128 -28.18 -8.82 -5.24
C ALA A 128 -28.97 -7.87 -4.33
N ASP A 129 -30.27 -8.15 -4.34
CA ASP A 129 -31.42 -7.49 -3.74
C ASP A 129 -31.52 -7.72 -2.21
N GLU A 130 -32.40 -6.94 -1.59
CA GLU A 130 -32.62 -6.62 -0.18
C GLU A 130 -32.95 -7.80 0.79
N THR A 131 -32.63 -7.64 2.09
CA THR A 131 -33.64 -7.57 3.21
C THR A 131 -33.07 -7.95 4.61
N SER A 132 -32.97 -6.93 5.47
CA SER A 132 -33.45 -6.80 6.87
C SER A 132 -33.51 -7.97 7.90
N GLN A 133 -33.00 -7.66 9.10
CA GLN A 133 -33.49 -7.97 10.49
C GLN A 133 -32.66 -8.86 11.45
N LYS A 134 -32.11 -8.18 12.48
CA LYS A 134 -32.41 -8.30 13.93
C LYS A 134 -32.06 -9.58 14.71
N GLY A 135 -31.07 -9.44 15.61
CA GLY A 135 -31.24 -9.74 17.05
C GLY A 135 -30.95 -11.15 17.60
N GLU A 136 -30.01 -11.16 18.56
CA GLU A 136 -29.88 -12.03 19.74
C GLU A 136 -29.04 -13.33 19.72
N THR A 137 -28.23 -13.41 20.78
CA THR A 137 -27.13 -14.32 21.13
C THR A 137 -27.54 -15.73 21.55
N ARG A 138 -26.74 -16.73 21.17
CA ARG A 138 -26.39 -17.89 22.01
C ARG A 138 -25.05 -18.48 21.56
N VAL A 139 -24.23 -18.87 22.55
CA VAL A 139 -22.92 -19.50 22.38
C VAL A 139 -23.13 -21.00 22.27
N ASP A 140 -22.74 -21.60 21.14
CA ASP A 140 -22.51 -23.04 21.01
C ASP A 140 -21.24 -23.27 20.16
N THR A 141 -20.50 -24.34 20.46
CA THR A 141 -19.03 -24.39 20.39
C THR A 141 -18.51 -25.11 19.13
N ASP A 142 -19.22 -25.00 18.00
CA ASP A 142 -18.90 -25.74 16.75
C ASP A 142 -18.81 -24.83 15.49
N GLU A 143 -18.74 -23.50 15.63
CA GLU A 143 -18.73 -22.52 14.51
C GLU A 143 -17.34 -21.99 14.08
N GLU A 144 -16.24 -22.48 14.67
CA GLU A 144 -14.91 -21.92 14.38
C GLU A 144 -14.34 -22.33 13.02
N THR A 145 -14.64 -23.55 12.53
CA THR A 145 -14.11 -24.03 11.24
C THR A 145 -14.76 -23.32 10.05
N ASN A 146 -16.07 -23.04 10.11
CA ASN A 146 -16.78 -22.36 9.02
C ASN A 146 -16.35 -20.88 8.87
N ASN A 147 -15.98 -20.22 9.96
CA ASN A 147 -15.53 -18.83 9.89
C ASN A 147 -14.11 -18.71 9.33
N ASP A 148 -13.23 -19.69 9.57
CA ASP A 148 -11.84 -19.64 9.11
C ASP A 148 -11.73 -19.80 7.60
N ASP A 149 -12.55 -20.67 7.00
CA ASP A 149 -12.63 -20.82 5.54
C ASP A 149 -13.15 -19.53 4.87
N VAL A 150 -14.18 -18.90 5.46
CA VAL A 150 -14.73 -17.62 4.99
C VAL A 150 -13.70 -16.48 5.12
N LEU A 151 -12.89 -16.48 6.18
CA LEU A 151 -11.84 -15.49 6.38
C LEU A 151 -10.68 -15.66 5.40
N ALA A 152 -10.39 -16.89 4.97
CA ALA A 152 -9.34 -17.17 3.99
C ALA A 152 -9.74 -16.80 2.55
N GLU A 153 -11.02 -16.89 2.22
CA GLU A 153 -11.55 -16.53 0.89
C GLU A 153 -11.76 -15.01 0.72
N MET A 154 -11.82 -14.27 1.82
CA MET A 154 -12.08 -12.83 1.79
C MET A 154 -10.98 -12.02 1.10
N ASP A 155 -11.42 -10.96 0.42
CA ASP A 155 -10.52 -9.94 -0.12
C ASP A 155 -9.70 -9.26 0.99
N MET A 156 -8.47 -8.86 0.65
CA MET A 156 -7.50 -8.24 1.54
C MET A 156 -8.08 -6.99 2.23
N LEU A 157 -8.81 -6.13 1.49
CA LEU A 157 -9.37 -4.91 2.05
C LEU A 157 -10.52 -5.20 3.01
N ALA A 158 -11.36 -6.18 2.69
CA ALA A 158 -12.44 -6.63 3.58
C ALA A 158 -11.86 -7.22 4.88
N LEU A 159 -10.77 -7.99 4.78
CA LEU A 159 -10.07 -8.51 5.96
C LEU A 159 -9.47 -7.39 6.80
N LEU A 160 -8.86 -6.38 6.18
CA LEU A 160 -8.35 -5.20 6.87
C LEU A 160 -9.46 -4.46 7.63
N GLU A 161 -10.63 -4.30 7.03
CA GLU A 161 -11.76 -3.65 7.70
C GLU A 161 -12.20 -4.42 8.95
N LYS A 162 -12.29 -5.76 8.86
CA LYS A 162 -12.55 -6.63 10.01
C LYS A 162 -11.48 -6.47 11.09
N ILE A 163 -10.19 -6.43 10.70
CA ILE A 163 -9.07 -6.20 11.64
C ILE A 163 -9.24 -4.84 12.34
N ARG A 164 -9.50 -3.76 11.61
CA ARG A 164 -9.73 -2.40 12.17
C ARG A 164 -10.91 -2.38 13.14
N ALA A 165 -12.01 -3.01 12.78
CA ALA A 165 -13.20 -3.10 13.63
C ALA A 165 -12.88 -3.87 14.92
N LYS A 166 -12.20 -5.01 14.80
CA LYS A 166 -11.78 -5.80 15.96
C LYS A 166 -10.80 -5.04 16.83
N TYR A 167 -9.82 -4.33 16.24
CA TYR A 167 -8.87 -3.49 16.96
C TYR A 167 -9.58 -2.44 17.82
N ARG A 168 -10.52 -1.67 17.26
CA ARG A 168 -11.31 -0.68 18.02
C ARG A 168 -12.04 -1.32 19.20
N LEU A 169 -12.63 -2.49 18.99
CA LEU A 169 -13.29 -3.25 20.05
C LEU A 169 -12.28 -3.71 21.13
N THR A 170 -11.10 -4.20 20.74
CA THR A 170 -10.06 -4.61 21.70
C THR A 170 -9.58 -3.42 22.54
N CYS A 171 -9.38 -2.24 21.93
CA CYS A 171 -9.02 -1.01 22.64
C CYS A 171 -10.09 -0.60 23.66
N SER A 172 -11.37 -0.70 23.30
CA SER A 172 -12.49 -0.44 24.22
C SER A 172 -12.46 -1.39 25.43
N VAL A 173 -12.19 -2.69 25.19
CA VAL A 173 -12.11 -3.71 26.25
C VAL A 173 -10.87 -3.56 27.13
N LEU A 174 -9.76 -3.08 26.56
CA LEU A 174 -8.53 -2.75 27.29
C LEU A 174 -8.64 -1.42 28.06
N GLY A 175 -9.55 -0.53 27.66
CA GLY A 175 -9.67 0.83 28.20
C GLY A 175 -8.57 1.78 27.70
N VAL A 176 -8.01 1.50 26.51
CA VAL A 176 -6.95 2.29 25.88
C VAL A 176 -7.54 3.03 24.68
N PRO A 177 -7.19 4.30 24.43
CA PRO A 177 -7.68 5.01 23.25
C PRO A 177 -7.21 4.32 21.95
N SER A 178 -8.14 4.11 21.03
CA SER A 178 -7.84 3.59 19.69
C SER A 178 -7.12 4.67 18.89
N HIS A 179 -5.85 4.43 18.55
CA HIS A 179 -5.10 5.30 17.67
C HIS A 179 -5.37 4.89 16.23
N ARG A 180 -5.81 5.83 15.40
CA ARG A 180 -5.86 5.62 13.96
C ARG A 180 -4.44 5.79 13.40
N THR A 181 -3.99 4.83 12.61
CA THR A 181 -2.64 4.74 12.03
C THR A 181 -2.28 5.84 11.04
N GLU A 182 -3.23 6.70 10.65
CA GLU A 182 -2.95 7.92 9.87
C GLU A 182 -1.93 8.85 10.57
N ASN A 183 -1.82 8.75 11.90
CA ASN A 183 -0.81 9.50 12.66
C ASN A 183 0.60 8.90 12.66
N LEU A 184 0.83 7.68 12.12
CA LEU A 184 2.17 7.10 12.01
C LEU A 184 2.95 7.65 10.81
N ALA A 185 2.27 8.04 9.72
CA ALA A 185 2.92 8.63 8.54
C ALA A 185 3.62 9.97 8.86
N HIS A 186 3.17 10.69 9.88
CA HIS A 186 3.80 11.93 10.33
C HIS A 186 5.02 11.69 11.23
N MET A 187 5.22 10.48 11.77
CA MET A 187 6.38 10.17 12.61
C MET A 187 7.64 9.85 11.79
N ASP A 188 7.47 9.43 10.53
CA ASP A 188 8.59 9.12 9.63
C ASP A 188 9.18 10.39 8.97
N MET A 189 8.51 11.56 9.04
CA MET A 189 8.94 12.81 8.37
C MET A 189 9.90 13.67 9.20
N ASP A 190 10.19 13.30 10.46
CA ASP A 190 11.12 14.04 11.32
C ASP A 190 12.49 13.35 11.48
N THR A 191 12.71 12.18 10.87
CA THR A 191 13.90 11.34 11.13
C THR A 191 14.94 11.37 9.99
N SER A 192 14.79 12.23 8.98
CA SER A 192 15.69 12.28 7.81
C SER A 192 16.59 13.53 7.72
N THR A 193 16.76 14.30 8.79
CA THR A 193 17.73 15.42 8.81
C THR A 193 18.62 15.38 10.04
N VAL A 194 19.47 14.36 10.14
CA VAL A 194 20.64 14.39 11.04
C VAL A 194 21.82 13.85 10.27
N ASP A 195 22.41 14.72 9.43
CA ASP A 195 23.82 14.69 9.04
C ASP A 195 24.17 16.02 8.35
N ALA A 196 24.55 17.03 9.15
CA ALA A 196 25.49 18.10 8.79
C ALA A 196 25.66 19.12 9.94
N GLU A 197 26.80 18.98 10.62
CA GLU A 197 27.64 20.07 11.11
C GLU A 197 27.38 20.78 12.46
N HIS A 198 28.51 21.06 13.10
CA HIS A 198 28.75 21.57 14.45
C HIS A 198 28.51 23.09 14.59
N SER A 199 28.19 23.47 15.83
CA SER A 199 28.65 24.67 16.56
C SER A 199 27.72 25.89 16.64
N ALA A 200 27.77 26.50 17.84
CA ALA A 200 27.23 27.79 18.29
C ALA A 200 25.77 27.84 18.82
N ASN A 201 25.69 27.61 20.14
CA ASN A 201 24.86 28.31 21.11
C ASN A 201 24.42 29.73 20.69
N THR A 202 23.11 30.03 20.70
CA THR A 202 22.49 31.24 21.27
C THR A 202 20.96 31.10 21.27
N GLN A 203 20.33 31.29 22.43
CA GLN A 203 18.88 31.45 22.59
C GLN A 203 18.35 32.62 21.74
N ALA A 204 17.41 32.37 20.83
CA ALA A 204 16.55 33.41 20.29
C ALA A 204 15.20 32.82 19.87
N SER A 205 14.14 33.17 20.59
CA SER A 205 12.75 32.89 20.25
C SER A 205 12.37 33.67 18.98
N THR A 206 12.43 33.04 17.81
CA THR A 206 11.98 33.66 16.55
C THR A 206 10.46 33.62 16.44
N LYS A 207 9.86 34.81 16.32
CA LYS A 207 8.42 35.03 16.32
C LYS A 207 7.90 34.80 14.90
N SER A 208 7.44 33.59 14.60
CA SER A 208 6.85 33.24 13.29
C SER A 208 5.50 33.92 13.08
N VAL A 209 5.26 34.46 11.88
CA VAL A 209 3.99 35.12 11.51
C VAL A 209 3.32 34.34 10.37
N LEU A 210 2.01 34.15 10.47
CA LEU A 210 1.18 33.49 9.46
C LEU A 210 0.86 34.46 8.32
N VAL A 211 1.30 34.13 7.10
CA VAL A 211 0.93 34.86 5.89
C VAL A 211 0.35 33.88 4.87
N ALA A 212 -0.88 34.14 4.40
CA ALA A 212 -1.58 33.32 3.41
C ALA A 212 -1.63 31.80 3.74
N GLY A 213 -1.78 31.45 5.03
CA GLY A 213 -1.88 30.07 5.49
C GLY A 213 -0.56 29.32 5.61
N LYS A 214 0.59 29.97 5.33
CA LYS A 214 1.93 29.41 5.51
C LYS A 214 2.67 30.18 6.60
N LEU A 215 3.27 29.46 7.54
CA LEU A 215 4.17 30.05 8.54
C LEU A 215 5.49 30.39 7.86
N VAL A 216 5.84 31.67 7.83
CA VAL A 216 7.07 32.14 7.20
C VAL A 216 7.85 32.96 8.23
N ASP A 217 9.16 32.72 8.32
CA ASP A 217 10.05 33.49 9.17
C ASP A 217 10.31 34.85 8.48
N PRO A 218 9.90 35.97 9.10
CA PRO A 218 10.04 37.29 8.49
C PRO A 218 11.51 37.73 8.30
N SER A 219 12.48 37.06 8.92
CA SER A 219 13.91 37.37 8.75
C SER A 219 14.48 36.95 7.39
N GLN A 220 13.78 36.08 6.65
CA GLN A 220 14.21 35.63 5.32
C GLN A 220 13.68 36.50 4.17
N LEU A 221 12.87 37.52 4.47
CA LEU A 221 12.34 38.47 3.49
C LEU A 221 13.18 39.76 3.52
N THR A 222 14.37 39.72 2.96
CA THR A 222 15.10 40.94 2.58
C THR A 222 14.80 41.26 1.12
N TYR A 223 14.27 42.45 0.89
CA TYR A 223 14.06 43.05 -0.43
C TYR A 223 15.35 43.66 -0.97
#